data_AF-A0A1S3GWH5-F1
#
_entry.id   AF-A0A1S3GWH5-F1
#
_cell.length_a   1.000
_cell.length_b   1.000
_cell.length_c   1.000
_cell.angle_alpha   90.00
_cell.angle_beta   90.00
_cell.angle_gamma   90.00
#
_symmetry.space_group_name_H-M   'P 1'
#
loop_
_entity.id
_entity.type
_entity.pdbx_description
1 polymer ?
#
loop_
_entity_poly.entity_id
_entity_poly.type
_entity_poly.pdbx_seq_one_letter_code
_entity_poly.pdbx_strand_id
1 'polypeptide(L)'
;MAALGVVCLLLGLASWRPAAASGEEFWPGQSAADILSARCSPPVSYLLYDVNPPEGFNLRRDVYIRVASLLKTLLKTEEWVLVLPPWGRLYHWQSPDIHQVRIPWAEFFDLPSLNKNIPVIEYEQFIAESGGPFIDQVYVLQGYAEGWKEGTWEEKVDGRPCIDPLLYSQDKHEYYRYRRPI
;
A
#
# COMPACT_ATOMS: atom_id res chain seq x y z
N MET A 1 18.72 -50.39 56.59
CA MET A 1 19.49 -49.19 57.01
C MET A 1 19.78 -48.41 55.74
N ALA A 2 19.14 -47.31 55.32
CA ALA A 2 18.07 -46.43 55.81
C ALA A 2 17.41 -45.86 54.53
N ALA A 3 16.10 -46.04 54.35
CA ALA A 3 15.06 -45.01 54.49
C ALA A 3 15.05 -43.93 53.38
N LEU A 4 14.05 -44.06 52.49
CA LEU A 4 13.48 -43.01 51.65
C LEU A 4 13.09 -41.80 52.51
N GLY A 5 13.44 -40.59 52.06
CA GLY A 5 13.01 -39.33 52.65
C GLY A 5 12.45 -38.40 51.59
N VAL A 6 11.14 -38.50 51.35
CA VAL A 6 10.35 -37.49 50.65
C VAL A 6 10.21 -36.30 51.59
N VAL A 7 10.70 -35.13 51.18
CA VAL A 7 10.39 -33.86 51.86
C VAL A 7 9.48 -33.06 50.93
N CYS A 8 8.21 -33.06 51.30
CA CYS A 8 7.16 -32.21 50.75
C CYS A 8 7.12 -30.93 51.59
N LEU A 9 7.38 -29.77 50.99
CA LEU A 9 7.17 -28.47 51.60
C LEU A 9 6.16 -27.70 50.74
N LEU A 10 4.90 -27.81 51.16
CA LEU A 10 3.83 -26.90 50.76
C LEU A 10 3.97 -25.63 51.60
N LEU A 11 3.82 -24.45 50.98
CA LEU A 11 3.02 -23.32 51.47
C LEU A 11 3.16 -22.11 50.53
N GLY A 12 2.02 -21.53 50.14
CA GLY A 12 1.91 -20.12 49.76
C GLY A 12 1.54 -19.83 48.30
N LEU A 13 0.24 -19.89 47.98
CA LEU A 13 -0.33 -19.22 46.81
C LEU A 13 -0.21 -17.70 46.99
N ALA A 14 0.73 -17.08 46.28
CA ALA A 14 0.70 -15.65 46.01
C ALA A 14 0.57 -15.45 44.50
N SER A 15 -0.67 -15.25 44.05
CA SER A 15 -0.98 -14.86 42.69
C SER A 15 -0.43 -13.45 42.43
N TRP A 16 0.75 -13.35 41.84
CA TRP A 16 1.21 -12.10 41.25
C TRP A 16 0.58 -11.92 39.89
N ARG A 17 -0.43 -11.04 39.84
CA ARG A 17 -0.94 -10.48 38.58
C ARG A 17 0.21 -9.73 37.88
N PRO A 18 0.42 -9.92 36.57
CA PRO A 18 1.21 -8.97 35.82
C PRO A 18 0.53 -7.60 35.90
N ALA A 19 1.29 -6.60 36.33
CA ALA A 19 0.90 -5.20 36.21
C ALA A 19 0.71 -4.90 34.72
N ALA A 20 -0.54 -4.77 34.30
CA ALA A 20 -0.87 -4.18 33.02
C ALA A 20 -0.35 -2.74 33.07
N ALA A 21 0.72 -2.46 32.31
CA ALA A 21 1.18 -1.11 32.08
C ALA A 21 0.07 -0.37 31.32
N SER A 22 -0.65 0.46 32.06
CA SER A 22 -1.62 1.42 31.56
C SER A 22 -0.88 2.51 30.79
N GLY A 23 -1.16 2.65 29.51
CA GLY A 23 -0.61 3.73 28.69
C GLY A 23 -0.98 3.63 27.21
N GLU A 24 -2.21 3.28 26.88
CA GLU A 24 -2.77 3.54 25.55
C GLU A 24 -3.87 4.58 25.72
N GLU A 25 -3.70 5.74 25.08
CA GLU A 25 -4.69 6.80 25.02
C GLU A 25 -5.92 6.29 24.28
N PHE A 26 -6.92 5.87 25.07
CA PHE A 26 -8.22 5.43 24.61
C PHE A 26 -9.02 6.65 24.12
N TRP A 27 -9.16 6.79 22.80
CA TRP A 27 -10.13 7.71 22.21
C TRP A 27 -11.55 7.13 22.35
N PRO A 28 -12.54 7.90 22.81
CA PRO A 28 -13.89 7.38 22.99
C PRO A 28 -14.54 7.17 21.61
N GLY A 29 -14.68 5.91 21.20
CA GLY A 29 -15.39 5.56 19.95
C GLY A 29 -15.14 4.17 19.39
N GLN A 30 -14.09 3.45 19.81
CA GLN A 30 -13.80 2.11 19.29
C GLN A 30 -14.54 1.03 20.10
N SER A 31 -15.47 0.33 19.47
CA SER A 31 -16.17 -0.81 20.08
C SER A 31 -15.27 -2.03 20.09
N ALA A 32 -15.41 -2.91 21.08
CA ALA A 32 -14.74 -4.22 21.07
C ALA A 32 -15.06 -5.04 19.80
N ALA A 33 -16.19 -4.76 19.15
CA ALA A 33 -16.56 -5.34 17.86
C ALA A 33 -15.64 -4.88 16.71
N ASP A 34 -15.16 -3.64 16.73
CA ASP A 34 -14.24 -3.11 15.70
C ASP A 34 -12.86 -3.77 15.81
N ILE A 35 -12.41 -3.99 17.05
CA ILE A 35 -11.14 -4.68 17.36
C ILE A 35 -11.21 -6.16 16.96
N LEU A 36 -12.37 -6.81 17.13
CA LEU A 36 -12.58 -8.20 16.75
C LEU A 36 -12.82 -8.36 15.23
N SER A 37 -13.42 -7.37 14.57
CA SER A 37 -13.60 -7.32 13.11
C SER A 37 -12.25 -7.23 12.39
N ALA A 38 -11.34 -6.36 12.87
CA ALA A 38 -9.99 -6.21 12.33
C ALA A 38 -9.15 -7.50 12.37
N ARG A 39 -9.50 -8.47 13.23
CA ARG A 39 -8.81 -9.76 13.35
C ARG A 39 -9.42 -10.89 12.52
N CYS A 40 -10.59 -10.70 11.94
CA CYS A 40 -11.34 -11.74 11.22
C CYS A 40 -11.55 -11.43 9.73
N SER A 41 -11.19 -10.23 9.26
CA SER A 41 -11.18 -9.92 7.84
C SER A 41 -9.95 -10.55 7.16
N PRO A 42 -10.09 -11.12 5.95
CA PRO A 42 -8.92 -11.50 5.16
C PRO A 42 -8.00 -10.28 4.96
N PRO A 43 -6.67 -10.48 4.85
CA PRO A 43 -5.75 -9.38 4.64
C PRO A 43 -6.10 -8.66 3.33
N VAL A 44 -6.39 -7.36 3.45
CA VAL A 44 -6.69 -6.50 2.30
C VAL A 44 -5.40 -6.22 1.54
N SER A 45 -5.43 -6.41 0.22
CA SER A 45 -4.29 -6.09 -0.65
C SER A 45 -4.42 -4.70 -1.23
N TYR A 46 -3.30 -3.96 -1.31
CA TYR A 46 -3.28 -2.59 -1.82
C TYR A 46 -2.65 -2.54 -3.21
N LEU A 47 -3.36 -1.96 -4.18
CA LEU A 47 -2.83 -1.67 -5.51
C LEU A 47 -2.42 -0.21 -5.58
N LEU A 48 -1.14 0.03 -5.89
CA LEU A 48 -0.58 1.35 -6.16
C LEU A 48 -0.11 1.41 -7.61
N TYR A 49 -0.18 2.59 -8.21
CA TYR A 49 0.36 2.83 -9.55
C TYR A 49 0.94 4.23 -9.65
N ASP A 50 1.87 4.43 -10.58
CA ASP A 50 2.33 5.74 -10.99
C ASP A 50 2.36 5.81 -12.52
N VAL A 51 2.48 7.02 -13.04
CA VAL A 51 2.48 7.32 -14.46
C VAL A 51 3.81 7.99 -14.81
N ASN A 52 4.30 7.74 -16.02
CA ASN A 52 5.52 8.37 -16.53
C ASN A 52 5.51 9.89 -16.26
N PRO A 53 6.58 10.49 -15.70
CA PRO A 53 6.60 11.90 -15.32
C PRO A 53 6.07 12.91 -16.36
N PRO A 54 6.39 12.83 -17.67
CA PRO A 54 5.92 13.80 -18.66
C PRO A 54 4.40 13.81 -18.86
N GLU A 55 3.67 12.80 -18.37
CA GLU A 55 2.24 12.69 -18.63
C GLU A 55 1.41 13.74 -17.89
N GLY A 56 0.51 14.38 -18.64
CA GLY A 56 -0.38 15.42 -18.16
C GLY A 56 -1.57 14.90 -17.35
N PHE A 57 -2.30 15.82 -16.72
CA PHE A 57 -3.45 15.52 -15.85
C PHE A 57 -4.51 14.63 -16.53
N ASN A 58 -4.92 14.98 -17.75
CA ASN A 58 -5.98 14.26 -18.44
C ASN A 58 -5.57 12.85 -18.85
N LEU A 59 -4.31 12.63 -19.24
CA LEU A 59 -3.83 11.29 -19.55
C LEU A 59 -3.76 10.43 -18.29
N ARG A 60 -3.35 11.01 -17.14
CA ARG A 60 -3.39 10.31 -15.85
C ARG A 60 -4.82 9.90 -15.45
N ARG A 61 -5.84 10.69 -15.79
CA ARG A 61 -7.25 10.32 -15.60
C ARG A 61 -7.68 9.13 -16.48
N ASP A 62 -7.18 9.05 -17.71
CA ASP A 62 -7.38 7.87 -18.55
C ASP A 62 -6.70 6.62 -17.95
N VAL A 63 -5.46 6.77 -17.49
CA VAL A 63 -4.73 5.67 -16.81
C VAL A 63 -5.52 5.17 -15.60
N TYR A 64 -6.11 6.06 -14.80
CA TYR A 64 -6.97 5.68 -13.68
C TYR A 64 -8.11 4.74 -14.10
N ILE A 65 -8.78 5.01 -15.21
CA ILE A 65 -9.88 4.16 -15.71
C ILE A 65 -9.36 2.76 -16.08
N ARG A 66 -8.17 2.67 -16.68
CA ARG A 66 -7.52 1.40 -17.02
C ARG A 66 -7.17 0.60 -15.77
N VAL A 67 -6.57 1.25 -14.78
CA VAL A 67 -6.23 0.62 -13.49
C VAL A 67 -7.50 0.22 -12.71
N ALA A 68 -8.54 1.04 -12.74
CA ALA A 68 -9.82 0.69 -12.12
C ALA A 68 -10.45 -0.55 -12.76
N SER A 69 -10.29 -0.73 -14.07
CA SER A 69 -10.76 -1.92 -14.79
C SER A 69 -9.96 -3.17 -14.42
N LEU A 70 -8.64 -3.04 -14.20
CA LEU A 70 -7.82 -4.11 -13.64
C LEU A 70 -8.28 -4.47 -12.22
N LEU A 71 -8.48 -3.49 -11.35
CA LEU A 71 -8.95 -3.72 -9.98
C LEU A 71 -10.29 -4.45 -9.94
N LYS A 72 -11.24 -4.09 -10.81
CA LYS A 72 -12.53 -4.82 -10.95
C LYS A 72 -12.35 -6.30 -11.31
N THR A 73 -11.27 -6.65 -11.99
CA THR A 73 -10.96 -8.04 -12.33
C THR A 73 -10.34 -8.75 -11.12
N LEU A 74 -9.42 -8.09 -10.40
CA LEU A 74 -8.81 -8.63 -9.16
C LEU A 74 -9.83 -8.82 -8.03
N LEU A 75 -10.81 -7.93 -7.93
CA LEU A 75 -11.92 -8.02 -6.96
C LEU A 75 -12.81 -9.26 -7.14
N LYS A 76 -12.70 -9.98 -8.25
CA LYS A 76 -13.40 -11.26 -8.44
C LYS A 76 -12.74 -12.41 -7.68
N THR A 77 -11.49 -12.26 -7.28
CA THR A 77 -10.70 -13.31 -6.63
C THR A 77 -10.36 -12.97 -5.18
N GLU A 78 -9.98 -11.73 -4.90
CA GLU A 78 -9.47 -11.29 -3.59
C GLU A 78 -9.94 -9.88 -3.24
N GLU A 79 -9.80 -9.50 -1.97
CA GLU A 79 -10.07 -8.13 -1.52
C GLU A 79 -8.90 -7.21 -1.87
N TRP A 80 -9.16 -6.26 -2.77
CA TRP A 80 -8.20 -5.28 -3.23
C TRP A 80 -8.72 -3.86 -3.05
N VAL A 81 -7.86 -2.93 -2.65
CA VAL A 81 -8.16 -1.49 -2.57
C VAL A 81 -7.18 -0.73 -3.45
N LEU A 82 -7.69 0.20 -4.26
CA LEU A 82 -6.85 1.08 -5.05
C LEU A 82 -6.42 2.29 -4.23
N VAL A 83 -5.11 2.46 -4.08
CA VAL A 83 -4.53 3.67 -3.48
C VAL A 83 -4.38 4.72 -4.56
N LEU A 84 -4.99 5.88 -4.35
CA LEU A 84 -4.96 6.98 -5.30
C LEU A 84 -3.59 7.67 -5.25
N PRO A 85 -2.84 7.75 -6.39
CA PRO A 85 -1.54 8.37 -6.40
C PRO A 85 -1.70 9.88 -6.25
N PRO A 86 -0.99 10.52 -5.32
CA PRO A 86 -1.20 11.93 -5.06
C PRO A 86 -0.74 12.76 -6.27
N TRP A 87 -1.48 13.82 -6.57
CA TRP A 87 -1.14 14.72 -7.66
C TRP A 87 0.13 15.51 -7.31
N GLY A 88 0.98 15.72 -8.30
CA GLY A 88 2.27 16.39 -8.13
C GLY A 88 2.59 17.31 -9.29
N ARG A 89 3.89 17.55 -9.48
CA ARG A 89 4.42 18.43 -10.53
C ARG A 89 4.06 17.92 -11.93
N LEU A 90 2.90 18.29 -12.41
CA LEU A 90 2.54 18.17 -13.82
C LEU A 90 3.43 19.17 -14.59
N TYR A 91 4.24 18.69 -15.54
CA TYR A 91 5.21 19.52 -16.27
C TYR A 91 4.57 20.76 -16.91
N HIS A 92 3.30 20.70 -17.28
CA HIS A 92 2.59 21.81 -17.92
C HIS A 92 1.93 22.79 -16.93
N TRP A 93 1.80 22.45 -15.66
CA TRP A 93 0.93 23.18 -14.71
C TRP A 93 1.72 23.69 -13.49
N GLN A 94 2.99 24.05 -13.71
CA GLN A 94 3.86 24.57 -12.65
C GLN A 94 3.56 26.04 -12.43
N SER A 95 2.83 26.35 -11.35
CA SER A 95 2.81 27.70 -10.80
C SER A 95 4.07 27.87 -9.96
N PRO A 96 4.99 28.81 -10.30
CA PRO A 96 6.26 28.95 -9.59
C PRO A 96 6.09 29.23 -8.10
N ASP A 97 4.96 29.85 -7.72
CA ASP A 97 4.68 30.32 -6.37
C ASP A 97 3.82 29.36 -5.53
N ILE A 98 3.42 28.19 -6.07
CA ILE A 98 2.54 27.24 -5.37
C ILE A 98 3.27 25.91 -5.18
N HIS A 99 3.29 25.42 -3.93
CA HIS A 99 3.85 24.11 -3.61
C HIS A 99 2.92 22.97 -4.07
N GLN A 100 2.92 22.67 -5.37
CA GLN A 100 2.06 21.67 -6.00
C GLN A 100 2.66 20.26 -5.91
N VAL A 101 2.77 19.74 -4.69
CA VAL A 101 3.35 18.42 -4.40
C VAL A 101 2.46 17.69 -3.40
N ARG A 102 2.18 16.39 -3.65
CA ARG A 102 1.36 15.52 -2.80
C ARG A 102 -0.09 16.02 -2.59
N ILE A 103 -0.72 16.53 -3.64
CA ILE A 103 -2.10 17.02 -3.58
C ILE A 103 -3.05 15.80 -3.60
N PRO A 104 -3.98 15.66 -2.65
CA PRO A 104 -4.92 14.53 -2.61
C PRO A 104 -5.95 14.61 -3.74
N TRP A 105 -6.59 13.49 -4.05
CA TRP A 105 -7.65 13.45 -5.06
C TRP A 105 -8.91 14.20 -4.65
N ALA A 106 -9.19 14.29 -3.35
CA ALA A 106 -10.33 15.04 -2.80
C ALA A 106 -10.39 16.51 -3.24
N GLU A 107 -9.27 17.13 -3.62
CA GLU A 107 -9.22 18.50 -4.14
C GLU A 107 -9.82 18.63 -5.56
N PHE A 108 -9.89 17.53 -6.31
CA PHE A 108 -10.34 17.51 -7.71
C PHE A 108 -11.56 16.63 -7.96
N PHE A 109 -11.76 15.59 -7.14
CA PHE A 109 -12.77 14.56 -7.34
C PHE A 109 -13.52 14.24 -6.05
N ASP A 110 -14.80 13.93 -6.20
CA ASP A 110 -15.63 13.45 -5.10
C ASP A 110 -15.31 11.97 -4.79
N LEU A 111 -14.56 11.73 -3.70
CA LEU A 111 -14.15 10.38 -3.30
C LEU A 111 -15.32 9.43 -3.03
N PRO A 112 -16.44 9.84 -2.38
CA PRO A 112 -17.62 9.00 -2.27
C PRO A 112 -18.17 8.52 -3.62
N SER A 113 -18.13 9.36 -4.65
CA SER A 113 -18.54 8.96 -6.00
C SER A 113 -17.57 7.96 -6.65
N LEU A 114 -16.26 8.10 -6.44
CA LEU A 114 -15.28 7.11 -6.88
C LEU A 114 -15.47 5.77 -6.17
N ASN A 115 -15.70 5.81 -4.85
CA ASN A 115 -15.91 4.63 -4.01
C ASN A 115 -17.16 3.81 -4.37
N LYS A 116 -18.16 4.41 -5.02
CA LYS A 116 -19.31 3.66 -5.57
C LYS A 116 -18.93 2.71 -6.71
N ASN A 117 -17.83 2.98 -7.40
CA ASN A 117 -17.40 2.22 -8.57
C ASN A 117 -16.36 1.15 -8.22
N ILE A 118 -15.36 1.52 -7.42
CA ILE A 118 -14.30 0.64 -6.91
C ILE A 118 -13.84 1.14 -5.54
N PRO A 119 -13.38 0.26 -4.62
CA PRO A 119 -12.82 0.68 -3.35
C PRO A 119 -11.53 1.48 -3.58
N VAL A 120 -11.54 2.74 -3.12
CA VAL A 120 -10.43 3.68 -3.25
C VAL A 120 -10.12 4.34 -1.92
N ILE A 121 -8.84 4.55 -1.67
CA ILE A 121 -8.33 5.34 -0.53
C ILE A 121 -7.26 6.33 -0.99
N GLU A 122 -7.08 7.40 -0.24
CA GLU A 122 -5.99 8.34 -0.46
C GLU A 122 -4.65 7.74 -0.01
N TYR A 123 -3.55 8.22 -0.59
CA TYR A 123 -2.21 7.72 -0.26
C TYR A 123 -1.81 7.90 1.21
N GLU A 124 -2.18 9.02 1.82
CA GLU A 124 -1.90 9.26 3.25
C GLU A 124 -2.70 8.32 4.15
N GLN A 125 -3.91 7.91 3.74
CA GLN A 125 -4.70 6.91 4.45
C GLN A 125 -4.03 5.52 4.35
N PHE A 126 -3.50 5.16 3.17
CA PHE A 126 -2.72 3.93 3.02
C PHE A 126 -1.53 3.88 3.98
N ILE A 127 -0.76 4.97 4.13
CA ILE A 127 0.37 5.01 5.07
C ILE A 127 -0.09 4.77 6.50
N ALA A 128 -1.22 5.35 6.90
CA ALA A 128 -1.77 5.20 8.24
C ALA A 128 -2.24 3.77 8.52
N GLU A 129 -2.89 3.11 7.54
CA GLU A 129 -3.44 1.76 7.68
C GLU A 129 -2.39 0.65 7.57
N SER A 130 -1.41 0.81 6.67
CA SER A 130 -0.35 -0.19 6.42
C SER A 130 0.79 -0.13 7.45
N GLY A 131 0.81 0.89 8.31
CA GLY A 131 1.87 1.08 9.30
C GLY A 131 3.13 1.75 8.76
N GLY A 132 3.10 2.32 7.54
CA GLY A 132 4.18 3.13 6.99
C GLY A 132 4.19 3.21 5.46
N PRO A 133 5.12 3.98 4.88
CA PRO A 133 5.24 4.12 3.43
C PRO A 133 6.04 2.95 2.81
N PHE A 134 5.69 1.72 3.17
CA PHE A 134 6.36 0.52 2.70
C PHE A 134 5.52 -0.18 1.63
N ILE A 135 6.16 -0.52 0.51
CA ILE A 135 5.55 -1.22 -0.61
C ILE A 135 6.34 -2.51 -0.79
N ASP A 136 5.65 -3.65 -0.73
CA ASP A 136 6.28 -4.97 -0.78
C ASP A 136 6.89 -5.27 -2.14
N GLN A 137 6.20 -4.88 -3.22
CA GLN A 137 6.62 -5.21 -4.58
C GLN A 137 6.33 -4.08 -5.56
N VAL A 138 7.32 -3.77 -6.40
CA VAL A 138 7.23 -2.77 -7.46
C VAL A 138 7.52 -3.44 -8.80
N TYR A 139 6.54 -3.40 -9.70
CA TYR A 139 6.70 -3.85 -11.07
C TYR A 139 6.85 -2.65 -12.01
N VAL A 140 8.00 -2.58 -12.70
CA VAL A 140 8.23 -1.55 -13.73
C VAL A 140 7.74 -2.10 -15.07
N LEU A 141 6.63 -1.55 -15.56
CA LEU A 141 6.04 -1.96 -16.83
C LEU A 141 6.88 -1.44 -18.01
N GLN A 142 7.13 -2.31 -18.98
CA GLN A 142 7.91 -2.01 -20.18
C GLN A 142 7.39 -2.81 -21.38
N GLY A 143 7.74 -2.36 -22.59
CA GLY A 143 7.50 -3.14 -23.81
C GLY A 143 8.42 -4.36 -23.91
N TYR A 144 8.12 -5.26 -24.84
CA TYR A 144 9.04 -6.34 -25.22
C TYR A 144 10.22 -5.75 -26.02
N ALA A 145 11.45 -6.09 -25.66
CA ALA A 145 12.66 -5.57 -26.32
C ALA A 145 12.73 -5.97 -27.80
N GLU A 146 12.18 -7.13 -28.12
CA GLU A 146 12.01 -7.66 -29.47
C GLU A 146 10.92 -6.95 -30.29
N GLY A 147 10.09 -6.11 -29.66
CA GLY A 147 8.94 -5.47 -30.29
C GLY A 147 7.87 -6.47 -30.73
N TRP A 148 7.03 -6.06 -31.68
CA TRP A 148 6.08 -6.95 -32.36
C TRP A 148 6.14 -6.72 -33.88
N LYS A 149 5.78 -7.76 -34.64
CA LYS A 149 5.62 -7.65 -36.10
C LYS A 149 4.16 -7.29 -36.42
N GLU A 150 3.94 -6.72 -37.60
CA GLU A 150 2.60 -6.43 -38.06
C GLU A 150 1.75 -7.71 -38.09
N GLY A 151 0.56 -7.65 -37.47
CA GLY A 151 -0.34 -8.79 -37.35
C GLY A 151 -0.01 -9.81 -36.26
N THR A 152 1.05 -9.63 -35.46
CA THR A 152 1.43 -10.54 -34.37
C THR A 152 1.26 -9.94 -32.97
N TRP A 153 0.36 -8.96 -32.82
CA TRP A 153 0.11 -8.37 -31.50
C TRP A 153 -0.68 -9.37 -30.64
N GLU A 154 -0.18 -9.63 -29.43
CA GLU A 154 -0.77 -10.56 -28.48
C GLU A 154 -0.77 -9.96 -27.07
N GLU A 155 -1.81 -10.23 -26.29
CA GLU A 155 -1.90 -9.84 -24.89
C GLU A 155 -1.10 -10.81 -24.02
N LYS A 156 0.05 -10.36 -23.53
CA LYS A 156 0.92 -11.16 -22.66
C LYS A 156 1.69 -10.31 -21.67
N VAL A 157 2.01 -10.89 -20.52
CA VAL A 157 2.82 -10.29 -19.47
C VAL A 157 3.82 -11.31 -18.95
N ASP A 158 5.11 -10.96 -18.98
CA ASP A 158 6.22 -11.83 -18.58
C ASP A 158 7.19 -11.08 -17.67
N GLY A 159 7.80 -11.80 -16.72
CA GLY A 159 8.98 -11.31 -16.00
C GLY A 159 10.18 -11.22 -16.94
N ARG A 160 10.70 -10.02 -17.17
CA ARG A 160 11.81 -9.74 -18.10
C ARG A 160 12.85 -8.81 -17.46
N PRO A 161 14.12 -8.85 -17.92
CA PRO A 161 15.13 -7.88 -17.46
C PRO A 161 14.73 -6.46 -17.87
N CYS A 162 15.04 -5.47 -17.04
CA CYS A 162 14.78 -4.07 -17.32
C CYS A 162 15.54 -3.62 -18.58
N ILE A 163 14.83 -2.98 -19.51
CA ILE A 163 15.42 -2.41 -20.74
C ILE A 163 16.18 -1.13 -20.40
N ASP A 164 15.50 -0.22 -19.70
CA ASP A 164 16.08 1.04 -19.23
C ASP A 164 16.67 0.89 -17.82
N PRO A 165 17.67 1.72 -17.46
CA PRO A 165 18.18 1.77 -16.10
C PRO A 165 17.07 2.06 -15.08
N LEU A 166 16.99 1.25 -14.03
CA LEU A 166 16.03 1.46 -12.95
C LEU A 166 16.24 2.82 -12.28
N LEU A 167 15.15 3.57 -12.14
CA LEU A 167 15.13 4.82 -11.36
C LEU A 167 15.16 4.54 -9.84
N TYR A 168 15.03 3.28 -9.42
CA TYR A 168 15.14 2.88 -8.03
C TYR A 168 16.57 2.45 -7.70
N SER A 169 17.09 2.93 -6.58
CA SER A 169 18.40 2.53 -6.06
C SER A 169 18.30 2.08 -4.61
N GLN A 170 19.04 1.05 -4.25
CA GLN A 170 19.08 0.53 -2.90
C GLN A 170 19.81 1.51 -1.95
N ASP A 171 19.25 1.71 -0.76
CA ASP A 171 19.85 2.51 0.31
C ASP A 171 20.72 1.66 1.25
N LYS A 172 21.27 2.29 2.30
CA LYS A 172 22.13 1.62 3.30
C LYS A 172 21.40 0.57 4.15
N HIS A 173 20.07 0.61 4.18
CA HIS A 173 19.21 -0.29 4.94
C HIS A 173 18.54 -1.31 4.01
N GLU A 174 19.09 -1.50 2.81
CA GLU A 174 18.63 -2.45 1.81
C GLU A 174 17.26 -2.13 1.19
N TYR A 175 16.69 -0.95 1.43
CA TYR A 175 15.43 -0.53 0.82
C TYR A 175 15.67 0.14 -0.54
N TYR A 176 14.81 -0.16 -1.51
CA TYR A 176 14.79 0.54 -2.79
C TYR A 176 14.11 1.90 -2.63
N ARG A 177 14.81 2.97 -3.04
CA ARG A 177 14.28 4.33 -3.06
C ARG A 177 14.27 4.89 -4.47
N TYR A 178 13.20 5.60 -4.81
CA TYR A 178 13.11 6.31 -6.08
C TYR A 178 14.13 7.45 -6.13
N ARG A 179 15.04 7.39 -7.10
CA ARG A 179 16.02 8.41 -7.41
C ARG A 179 15.43 9.34 -8.46
N ARG A 180 15.22 10.60 -8.10
CA ARG A 180 14.86 11.60 -9.11
C ARG A 180 16.04 11.78 -10.07
N PRO A 181 15.80 11.77 -11.40
CA PRO A 181 16.75 12.34 -12.34
C PRO A 181 17.01 13.80 -11.92
N ILE A 182 18.29 14.17 -11.82
CA ILE A 182 18.73 15.54 -11.52
C ILE A 182 18.39 16.45 -12.70
#